data_AF-A0A978USL2-F1
#
_entry.id   AF-A0A978USL2-F1
#
_cell.length_a   1.000
_cell.length_b   1.000
_cell.length_c   1.000
_cell.angle_alpha   90.00
_cell.angle_beta   90.00
_cell.angle_gamma   90.00
#
_symmetry.space_group_name_H-M   'P 1'
#
loop_
_entity.id
_entity.type
_entity.pdbx_description
1 polymer ?
#
loop_
_entity_poly.entity_id
_entity_poly.type
_entity_poly.pdbx_seq_one_letter_code
_entity_poly.pdbx_strand_id
1 'polypeptide(L)'
;MELRNEMQRAYCCIAQIGNLVLLLLWHILHFIVSIFYFVLGIARVAESYFISSGFLKKYKSLNLGKLRCLAIVIESEEAYQTLQVIELLQWLGAIGVKSVCLYDKEGVTKKSKQAILGKLNNAVIFEESSENDKLVDHNHMMLEFASFSDGKEAVTKAANLLFMKYLKLNKLAGDQEGQIFTEPHMAEALKAIGCKGADPDLLLVYGPARCHLGFPIWRIRYTEIV
;
A
#
# COMPACT_ATOMS: atom_id res chain seq x y z
N MET A 1 20.99 51.22 -56.77
CA MET A 1 20.40 51.26 -55.42
C MET A 1 19.27 50.23 -55.25
N GLU A 2 18.58 49.86 -56.33
CA GLU A 2 17.47 48.88 -56.35
C GLU A 2 17.91 47.42 -56.05
N LEU A 3 19.03 46.95 -56.62
CA LEU A 3 19.50 45.56 -56.45
C LEU A 3 19.78 45.16 -54.99
N ARG A 4 20.26 46.12 -54.18
CA ARG A 4 20.51 45.92 -52.73
C ARG A 4 19.20 45.79 -51.95
N ASN A 5 18.16 46.51 -52.37
CA ASN A 5 16.85 46.49 -51.72
C ASN A 5 16.12 45.17 -52.02
N GLU A 6 16.25 44.64 -53.23
CA GLU A 6 15.69 43.33 -53.60
C GLU A 6 16.39 42.17 -52.88
N MET A 7 17.73 42.18 -52.78
CA MET A 7 18.47 41.18 -52.00
C MET A 7 18.06 41.17 -50.52
N GLN A 8 17.86 42.34 -49.92
CA GLN A 8 17.48 42.46 -48.51
C GLN A 8 16.05 41.97 -48.26
N ARG A 9 15.15 42.19 -49.24
CA ARG A 9 13.77 41.68 -49.21
C ARG A 9 13.72 40.16 -49.37
N ALA A 10 14.53 39.60 -50.27
CA ALA A 10 14.66 38.16 -50.46
C ALA A 10 15.22 37.46 -49.20
N TYR A 11 16.23 38.05 -48.55
CA TYR A 11 16.79 37.52 -47.30
C TYR A 11 15.76 37.50 -46.16
N CYS A 12 14.96 38.56 -46.01
CA CYS A 12 13.86 38.59 -45.04
C CYS A 12 12.80 37.51 -45.34
N CYS A 13 12.41 37.31 -46.59
CA CYS A 13 11.45 36.27 -46.95
C CYS A 13 12.00 34.87 -46.67
N ILE A 14 13.27 34.59 -46.98
CA ILE A 14 13.92 33.31 -46.69
C ILE A 14 13.99 33.06 -45.17
N ALA A 15 14.32 34.09 -44.38
CA ALA A 15 14.34 33.99 -42.92
C ALA A 15 12.94 33.72 -42.32
N GLN A 16 11.90 34.35 -42.86
CA GLN A 16 10.51 34.12 -42.45
C GLN A 16 10.03 32.71 -42.79
N ILE A 17 10.36 32.21 -43.99
CA ILE A 17 10.06 30.84 -44.42
C ILE A 17 10.81 29.83 -43.53
N GLY A 18 12.09 30.07 -43.24
CA GLY A 18 12.89 29.21 -42.37
C GLY A 18 12.30 29.12 -40.95
N ASN A 19 11.84 30.25 -40.40
CA ASN A 19 11.20 30.27 -39.08
C ASN A 19 9.85 29.53 -39.07
N LEU A 20 9.05 29.68 -40.12
CA LEU A 20 7.80 28.92 -40.30
C LEU A 20 8.07 27.41 -40.39
N VAL A 21 9.12 27.00 -41.12
CA VAL A 21 9.51 25.58 -41.23
C VAL A 21 9.97 25.04 -39.88
N LEU A 22 10.78 25.78 -39.12
CA LEU A 22 11.22 25.38 -37.78
C LEU A 22 10.03 25.25 -36.81
N LEU A 23 9.09 26.19 -36.84
CA LEU A 23 7.88 26.13 -36.02
C LEU A 23 7.02 24.92 -36.39
N LEU A 24 6.89 24.62 -37.68
CA LEU A 24 6.14 23.45 -38.15
C LEU A 24 6.81 22.14 -37.72
N LEU A 25 8.14 22.05 -37.86
CA LEU A 25 8.92 20.90 -37.39
C LEU A 25 8.80 20.69 -35.88
N TRP A 26 8.83 21.77 -35.09
CA TRP A 26 8.61 21.72 -33.65
C TRP A 26 7.23 21.16 -33.30
N HIS A 27 6.18 21.62 -34.00
CA HIS A 27 4.83 21.11 -33.79
C HIS A 27 4.69 19.64 -34.19
N ILE A 28 5.29 19.21 -35.31
CA ILE A 28 5.30 17.81 -35.73
C ILE A 28 6.01 16.94 -34.68
N LEU A 29 7.18 17.36 -34.19
CA LEU A 29 7.91 16.65 -33.15
C LEU A 29 7.07 16.51 -31.86
N HIS A 30 6.50 17.61 -31.38
CA HIS A 30 5.65 17.60 -30.19
C HIS A 30 4.43 16.70 -30.39
N PHE A 31 3.82 16.72 -31.57
CA PHE A 31 2.68 15.85 -31.90
C PHE A 31 3.06 14.37 -31.89
N ILE A 32 4.21 14.00 -32.47
CA ILE A 32 4.71 12.62 -32.43
C ILE A 32 4.96 12.17 -30.99
N VAL A 33 5.61 13.01 -30.18
CA VAL A 33 5.87 12.71 -28.76
C VAL A 33 4.56 12.55 -27.99
N SER A 34 3.58 13.44 -28.19
CA SER A 34 2.26 13.33 -27.56
C SER A 34 1.51 12.07 -27.94
N ILE A 35 1.52 11.69 -29.23
CA ILE A 35 0.93 10.43 -29.69
C ILE A 35 1.64 9.24 -29.02
N PHE A 36 2.96 9.26 -28.94
CA PHE A 36 3.71 8.18 -28.32
C PHE A 36 3.34 8.00 -26.84
N TYR A 37 3.27 9.08 -26.07
CA TYR A 37 2.81 9.03 -24.68
C TYR A 37 1.35 8.59 -24.56
N PHE A 38 0.48 9.01 -25.47
CA PHE A 38 -0.92 8.61 -25.50
C PHE A 38 -1.07 7.10 -25.76
N VAL A 39 -0.36 6.56 -26.75
CA VAL A 39 -0.33 5.13 -27.06
C VAL A 39 0.26 4.34 -25.89
N LEU A 40 1.33 4.83 -25.26
CA LEU A 40 1.89 4.20 -24.07
C LEU A 40 0.88 4.18 -22.91
N GLY A 41 0.11 5.26 -22.73
CA GLY A 41 -0.97 5.34 -21.75
C GLY A 41 -2.05 4.29 -22.00
N ILE A 42 -2.53 4.18 -23.24
CA ILE A 42 -3.52 3.15 -23.63
C ILE A 42 -2.95 1.75 -23.42
N ALA A 43 -1.70 1.50 -23.80
CA ALA A 43 -1.05 0.21 -23.64
C ALA A 43 -0.98 -0.20 -22.15
N ARG A 44 -0.64 0.73 -21.25
CA ARG A 44 -0.64 0.48 -19.80
C ARG A 44 -2.03 0.20 -19.26
N VAL A 45 -3.04 0.97 -19.65
CA VAL A 45 -4.43 0.74 -19.22
C VAL A 45 -4.92 -0.62 -19.72
N ALA A 46 -4.63 -0.97 -20.97
CA ALA A 46 -4.96 -2.26 -21.54
C ALA A 46 -4.23 -3.40 -20.81
N GLU A 47 -2.93 -3.26 -20.53
CA GLU A 47 -2.14 -4.23 -19.77
C GLU A 47 -2.73 -4.45 -18.38
N SER A 48 -3.02 -3.38 -17.65
CA SER A 48 -3.72 -3.43 -16.37
C SER A 48 -5.06 -4.18 -16.50
N TYR A 49 -5.89 -3.84 -17.48
CA TYR A 49 -7.17 -4.51 -17.72
C TYR A 49 -7.02 -6.01 -18.05
N PHE A 50 -5.98 -6.38 -18.81
CA PHE A 50 -5.67 -7.78 -19.11
C PHE A 50 -5.11 -8.55 -17.91
N ILE A 51 -4.44 -7.86 -16.97
CA ILE A 51 -4.02 -8.42 -15.68
C ILE A 51 -5.24 -8.67 -14.80
N SER A 52 -6.12 -7.67 -14.62
CA SER A 52 -7.31 -7.80 -13.75
C SER A 52 -8.34 -8.81 -14.29
N SER A 53 -8.47 -8.93 -15.62
CA SER A 53 -9.32 -9.94 -16.26
C SER A 53 -8.72 -11.36 -16.26
N GLY A 54 -7.49 -11.54 -15.76
CA GLY A 54 -6.84 -12.85 -15.65
C GLY A 54 -6.40 -13.47 -16.98
N PHE A 55 -6.47 -12.72 -18.09
CA PHE A 55 -6.13 -13.20 -19.42
C PHE A 55 -4.60 -13.28 -19.61
N LEU A 56 -3.84 -12.37 -19.00
CA LEU A 56 -2.38 -12.39 -19.01
C LEU A 56 -1.83 -13.46 -18.06
N LYS A 57 -1.66 -14.68 -18.59
CA LYS A 57 -1.00 -15.81 -17.90
C LYS A 57 0.44 -15.52 -17.44
N LYS A 58 1.07 -14.43 -17.90
CA LYS A 58 2.44 -14.03 -17.53
C LYS A 58 2.61 -13.79 -16.03
N TYR A 59 1.53 -13.44 -15.33
CA TYR A 59 1.52 -13.21 -13.88
C TYR A 59 1.01 -14.41 -13.05
N LYS A 60 0.65 -15.54 -13.69
CA LYS A 60 0.29 -16.79 -12.98
C LYS A 60 1.45 -17.39 -12.17
N SER A 61 2.68 -16.91 -12.35
CA SER A 61 3.84 -17.36 -11.58
C SER A 61 3.97 -16.71 -10.21
N LEU A 62 3.12 -15.74 -9.86
CA LEU A 62 3.08 -15.22 -8.49
C LEU A 62 2.60 -16.36 -7.58
N ASN A 63 3.53 -16.93 -6.82
CA ASN A 63 3.24 -17.98 -5.86
C ASN A 63 2.57 -17.36 -4.62
N LEU A 64 1.34 -16.88 -4.80
CA LEU A 64 0.49 -16.30 -3.76
C LEU A 64 0.13 -17.33 -2.68
N GLY A 65 0.33 -18.63 -2.96
CA GLY A 65 0.25 -19.67 -1.94
C GLY A 65 1.28 -19.50 -0.81
N LYS A 66 2.39 -18.79 -1.06
CA LYS A 66 3.37 -18.41 -0.04
C LYS A 66 3.02 -17.10 0.67
N LEU A 67 2.23 -16.23 0.06
CA LEU A 67 1.86 -14.93 0.60
C LEU A 67 0.65 -15.09 1.52
N ARG A 68 0.88 -15.20 2.83
CA ARG A 68 -0.14 -15.33 3.86
C ARG A 68 -0.73 -13.98 4.21
N CYS A 69 0.11 -12.96 4.38
CA CYS A 69 -0.33 -11.61 4.73
C CYS A 69 0.51 -10.54 4.02
N LEU A 70 -0.18 -9.64 3.32
CA LEU A 70 0.41 -8.48 2.66
C LEU A 70 0.10 -7.21 3.46
N ALA A 71 1.10 -6.49 3.93
CA ALA A 71 0.92 -5.19 4.55
C ALA A 71 1.20 -4.06 3.55
N ILE A 72 0.41 -3.00 3.60
CA ILE A 72 0.54 -1.84 2.73
C ILE A 72 0.59 -0.60 3.62
N VAL A 73 1.72 0.09 3.57
CA VAL A 73 1.95 1.36 4.26
C VAL A 73 1.63 2.48 3.28
N ILE A 74 0.67 3.31 3.67
CA ILE A 74 0.20 4.45 2.88
C ILE A 74 0.44 5.70 3.73
N GLU A 75 0.99 6.75 3.12
CA GLU A 75 1.05 8.06 3.75
C GLU A 75 -0.37 8.59 4.03
N SER A 76 -0.53 9.34 5.14
CA SER A 76 -1.85 9.72 5.64
C SER A 76 -2.61 10.59 4.63
N GLU A 77 -1.90 11.40 3.84
CA GLU A 77 -2.48 12.29 2.82
C GLU A 77 -3.14 11.48 1.69
N GLU A 78 -2.48 10.43 1.22
CA GLU A 78 -2.97 9.50 0.21
C GLU A 78 -4.08 8.60 0.76
N ALA A 79 -4.05 8.26 2.05
CA ALA A 79 -5.09 7.47 2.69
C ALA A 79 -6.48 8.15 2.67
N TYR A 80 -6.55 9.48 2.53
CA TYR A 80 -7.82 10.20 2.30
C TYR A 80 -8.43 9.92 0.92
N GLN A 81 -7.64 9.43 -0.04
CA GLN A 81 -8.12 9.05 -1.37
C GLN A 81 -8.73 7.64 -1.32
N THR A 82 -9.78 7.48 -0.50
CA THR A 82 -10.41 6.18 -0.19
C THR A 82 -10.83 5.39 -1.43
N LEU A 83 -11.19 6.08 -2.54
CA LEU A 83 -11.49 5.42 -3.81
C LEU A 83 -10.29 4.68 -4.40
N GLN A 84 -9.09 5.27 -4.37
CA GLN A 84 -7.87 4.62 -4.85
C GLN A 84 -7.47 3.46 -3.94
N VAL A 85 -7.66 3.61 -2.63
CA VAL A 85 -7.45 2.52 -1.67
C VAL A 85 -8.39 1.35 -1.97
N ILE A 86 -9.67 1.62 -2.22
CA ILE A 86 -10.65 0.59 -2.59
C ILE A 86 -10.28 -0.07 -3.91
N GLU A 87 -9.91 0.72 -4.92
CA GLU A 87 -9.46 0.20 -6.20
C GLU A 87 -8.28 -0.75 -5.99
N LEU A 88 -7.22 -0.32 -5.29
CA LEU A 88 -6.07 -1.16 -4.94
C LEU A 88 -6.48 -2.47 -4.27
N LEU A 89 -7.39 -2.43 -3.30
CA LEU A 89 -7.90 -3.64 -2.64
C LEU A 89 -8.65 -4.57 -3.60
N GLN A 90 -9.43 -4.02 -4.55
CA GLN A 90 -10.08 -4.81 -5.59
C GLN A 90 -9.05 -5.48 -6.52
N TRP A 91 -7.98 -4.78 -6.89
CA TRP A 91 -6.86 -5.36 -7.66
C TRP A 91 -6.22 -6.52 -6.91
N LEU A 92 -5.93 -6.35 -5.61
CA LEU A 92 -5.31 -7.38 -4.78
C LEU A 92 -6.23 -8.60 -4.61
N GLY A 93 -7.52 -8.37 -4.42
CA GLY A 93 -8.53 -9.43 -4.38
C GLY A 93 -8.62 -10.20 -5.72
N ALA A 94 -8.62 -9.49 -6.85
CA ALA A 94 -8.64 -10.09 -8.19
C ALA A 94 -7.38 -10.91 -8.50
N ILE A 95 -6.22 -10.48 -7.97
CA ILE A 95 -4.95 -11.22 -8.06
C ILE A 95 -4.98 -12.47 -7.16
N GLY A 96 -5.82 -12.49 -6.12
CA GLY A 96 -5.99 -13.64 -5.21
C GLY A 96 -5.24 -13.51 -3.89
N VAL A 97 -4.91 -12.28 -3.46
CA VAL A 97 -4.34 -12.03 -2.13
C VAL A 97 -5.41 -12.29 -1.07
N LYS A 98 -5.09 -13.15 -0.09
CA LYS A 98 -6.06 -13.62 0.90
C LYS A 98 -6.18 -12.73 2.13
N SER A 99 -5.09 -12.07 2.54
CA SER A 99 -5.07 -11.20 3.72
C SER A 99 -4.26 -9.94 3.44
N VAL A 100 -4.84 -8.79 3.73
CA VAL A 100 -4.18 -7.48 3.60
C VAL A 100 -4.31 -6.67 4.87
N CYS A 101 -3.21 -6.09 5.31
CA CYS A 101 -3.15 -5.10 6.37
C CYS A 101 -2.90 -3.71 5.78
N LEU A 102 -3.87 -2.82 5.89
CA LEU A 102 -3.70 -1.41 5.54
C LEU A 102 -3.19 -0.65 6.76
N TYR A 103 -2.11 0.10 6.57
CA TYR A 103 -1.54 0.96 7.59
C TYR A 103 -1.42 2.38 7.09
N ASP A 104 -1.92 3.31 7.89
CA ASP A 104 -1.64 4.73 7.77
C ASP A 104 -1.38 5.31 9.17
N LYS A 105 -0.47 6.27 9.27
CA LYS A 105 0.00 6.77 10.57
C LYS A 105 -1.13 7.38 11.41
N GLU A 106 -2.07 8.08 10.78
CA GLU A 106 -3.14 8.83 11.45
C GLU A 106 -4.43 8.02 11.70
N GLY A 107 -4.48 6.77 11.22
CA GLY A 107 -5.65 5.90 11.27
C GLY A 107 -6.82 6.37 10.42
N VAL A 108 -6.58 7.07 9.31
CA VAL A 108 -7.57 7.48 8.30
C VAL A 108 -8.31 6.26 7.74
N THR A 109 -7.59 5.19 7.40
CA THR A 109 -8.17 3.93 6.91
C THR A 109 -8.98 3.23 8.01
N LYS A 110 -8.49 3.25 9.25
CA LYS A 110 -9.19 2.70 10.42
C LYS A 110 -10.52 3.43 10.69
N LYS A 111 -10.53 4.77 10.55
CA LYS A 111 -11.75 5.60 10.67
C LYS A 111 -12.74 5.33 9.52
N SER A 112 -12.25 5.09 8.32
CA SER A 112 -13.07 4.84 7.12
C SER A 112 -13.40 3.36 6.86
N LYS A 113 -13.09 2.45 7.81
CA LYS A 113 -13.27 0.99 7.67
C LYS A 113 -14.62 0.57 7.08
N GLN A 114 -15.72 1.14 7.57
CA GLN A 114 -17.07 0.78 7.14
C GLN A 114 -17.35 1.22 5.70
N ALA A 115 -16.82 2.37 5.29
CA ALA A 115 -16.96 2.89 3.93
C ALA A 115 -16.15 2.06 2.92
N ILE A 116 -14.96 1.61 3.32
CA ILE A 116 -14.11 0.72 2.50
C ILE A 116 -14.80 -0.63 2.30
N LEU A 117 -15.28 -1.24 3.38
CA LEU A 117 -15.96 -2.54 3.33
C LEU A 117 -17.28 -2.49 2.57
N GLY A 118 -18.08 -1.42 2.76
CA GLY A 118 -19.35 -1.28 2.05
C GLY A 118 -19.21 -1.21 0.53
N LYS A 119 -18.01 -0.92 0.01
CA LYS A 119 -17.70 -0.91 -1.42
C LYS A 119 -16.95 -2.16 -1.91
N LEU A 120 -16.54 -3.04 -1.00
CA LEU A 120 -15.89 -4.30 -1.32
C LEU A 120 -16.89 -5.45 -1.17
N ASN A 121 -17.35 -5.99 -2.31
CA ASN A 121 -18.39 -7.02 -2.31
C ASN A 121 -17.96 -8.33 -1.60
N ASN A 122 -16.64 -8.62 -1.52
CA ASN A 122 -16.10 -9.91 -1.05
C ASN A 122 -14.99 -9.75 0.02
N ALA A 123 -15.06 -8.75 0.90
CA ALA A 123 -14.06 -8.53 1.95
C ALA A 123 -14.62 -8.74 3.36
N VAL A 124 -13.82 -9.35 4.24
CA VAL A 124 -14.16 -9.61 5.65
C VAL A 124 -13.13 -8.92 6.55
N ILE A 125 -13.57 -8.27 7.63
CA ILE A 125 -12.64 -7.69 8.61
C ILE A 125 -11.95 -8.80 9.39
N PHE A 126 -10.64 -8.72 9.53
CA PHE A 126 -9.90 -9.50 10.52
C PHE A 126 -10.19 -8.94 11.92
N GLU A 127 -11.07 -9.61 12.68
CA GLU A 127 -11.30 -9.36 14.10
C GLU A 127 -10.72 -10.52 14.93
N GLU A 128 -9.69 -10.25 15.73
CA GLU A 128 -8.97 -11.26 16.55
C GLU A 128 -9.82 -11.85 17.70
N SER A 129 -11.06 -11.41 17.89
CA SER A 129 -11.91 -11.72 19.05
C SER A 129 -12.73 -13.01 18.93
N SER A 130 -12.66 -13.74 17.81
CA SER A 130 -13.32 -15.05 17.70
C SER A 130 -12.38 -16.13 17.21
N GLU A 131 -11.89 -16.94 18.14
CA GLU A 131 -11.54 -18.34 17.93
C GLU A 131 -12.81 -19.11 17.54
N ASN A 132 -13.38 -18.80 16.38
CA ASN A 132 -14.36 -19.66 15.74
C ASN A 132 -13.74 -20.13 14.44
N ASP A 133 -13.40 -21.40 14.47
CA ASP A 133 -12.97 -22.32 13.42
C ASP A 133 -14.01 -22.42 12.28
N LYS A 134 -14.41 -21.28 11.73
CA LYS A 134 -15.25 -21.22 10.54
C LYS A 134 -14.32 -21.06 9.37
N LEU A 135 -14.07 -22.18 8.69
CA LEU A 135 -13.78 -22.29 7.27
C LEU A 135 -14.07 -20.96 6.55
N VAL A 136 -13.06 -20.09 6.47
CA VAL A 136 -13.14 -18.87 5.69
C VAL A 136 -13.20 -19.38 4.26
N ASP A 137 -14.41 -19.35 3.71
CA ASP A 137 -14.69 -19.65 2.32
C ASP A 137 -13.60 -19.00 1.46
N HIS A 138 -12.98 -19.79 0.58
CA HIS A 138 -11.79 -19.42 -0.18
C HIS A 138 -11.96 -18.20 -1.11
N ASN A 139 -13.13 -17.57 -1.10
CA ASN A 139 -13.50 -16.45 -1.93
C ASN A 139 -13.39 -15.07 -1.26
N HIS A 140 -13.10 -14.99 0.05
CA HIS A 140 -13.10 -13.70 0.76
C HIS A 140 -11.71 -13.23 1.18
N MET A 141 -11.43 -11.96 0.91
CA MET A 141 -10.20 -11.28 1.31
C MET A 141 -10.33 -10.75 2.74
N MET A 142 -9.40 -11.11 3.62
CA MET A 142 -9.34 -10.61 4.99
C MET A 142 -8.65 -9.24 5.02
N LEU A 143 -9.28 -8.26 5.66
CA LEU A 143 -8.76 -6.90 5.81
C LEU A 143 -8.48 -6.57 7.26
N GLU A 144 -7.25 -6.17 7.54
CA GLU A 144 -6.81 -5.62 8.80
C GLU A 144 -6.51 -4.11 8.63
N PHE A 145 -6.85 -3.30 9.62
CA PHE A 145 -6.59 -1.86 9.62
C PHE A 145 -5.72 -1.49 10.82
N ALA A 146 -4.50 -1.04 10.55
CA ALA A 146 -3.52 -0.66 11.55
C ALA A 146 -3.20 0.85 11.48
N SER A 147 -2.77 1.40 12.61
CA SER A 147 -2.34 2.80 12.75
C SER A 147 -1.17 2.92 13.71
N PHE A 148 -0.60 4.13 13.86
CA PHE A 148 0.57 4.35 14.71
C PHE A 148 0.39 3.88 16.17
N SER A 149 -0.84 3.97 16.68
CA SER A 149 -1.23 3.48 18.02
C SER A 149 -1.00 1.98 18.23
N ASP A 150 -1.02 1.19 17.15
CA ASP A 150 -0.83 -0.28 17.22
C ASP A 150 0.64 -0.68 17.21
N GLY A 151 1.55 0.30 17.08
CA GLY A 151 2.99 0.08 17.16
C GLY A 151 3.54 0.22 18.58
N LYS A 152 4.42 1.21 18.78
CA LYS A 152 5.14 1.39 20.05
C LYS A 152 4.21 1.61 21.25
N GLU A 153 3.09 2.28 21.03
CA GLU A 153 2.11 2.52 22.07
C GLU A 153 1.44 1.21 22.53
N ALA A 154 1.02 0.35 21.59
CA ALA A 154 0.51 -0.98 21.91
C ALA A 154 1.54 -1.85 22.63
N VAL A 155 2.82 -1.82 22.21
CA VAL A 155 3.89 -2.54 22.91
C VAL A 155 4.02 -2.05 24.36
N THR A 156 3.96 -0.75 24.59
CA THR A 156 4.00 -0.17 25.95
C THR A 156 2.78 -0.63 26.77
N LYS A 157 1.58 -0.61 26.18
CA LYS A 157 0.34 -1.09 26.82
C LYS A 157 0.43 -2.58 27.18
N ALA A 158 0.93 -3.41 26.27
CA ALA A 158 1.15 -4.84 26.49
C ALA A 158 2.19 -5.10 27.59
N ALA A 159 3.30 -4.36 27.59
CA ALA A 159 4.33 -4.46 28.61
C ALA A 159 3.80 -4.09 30.01
N ASN A 160 3.01 -3.00 30.09
CA ASN A 160 2.34 -2.60 31.33
C ASN A 160 1.35 -3.67 31.81
N LEU A 161 0.62 -4.33 30.90
CA LEU A 161 -0.28 -5.43 31.23
C LEU A 161 0.48 -6.63 31.81
N LEU A 162 1.62 -7.01 31.22
CA LEU A 162 2.48 -8.05 31.78
C LEU A 162 3.03 -7.68 33.15
N PHE A 163 3.51 -6.45 33.31
CA PHE A 163 4.04 -5.96 34.57
C PHE A 163 2.98 -5.98 35.68
N MET A 164 1.74 -5.56 35.38
CA MET A 164 0.63 -5.64 36.33
C MET A 164 0.25 -7.08 36.70
N LYS A 165 0.28 -8.01 35.73
CA LYS A 165 0.07 -9.44 36.00
C LYS A 165 1.13 -9.97 36.96
N TYR A 166 2.40 -9.64 36.72
CA TYR A 166 3.52 -10.01 37.58
C TYR A 166 3.37 -9.47 39.01
N LEU A 167 3.09 -8.16 39.17
CA LEU A 167 2.90 -7.56 40.50
C LEU A 167 1.75 -8.21 41.29
N LYS A 168 0.66 -8.60 40.62
CA LYS A 168 -0.44 -9.32 41.27
C LYS A 168 -0.03 -10.72 41.72
N LEU A 169 0.76 -11.42 40.91
CA LEU A 169 1.23 -12.77 41.22
C LEU A 169 2.21 -12.76 42.42
N ASN A 170 3.17 -11.82 42.44
CA ASN A 170 4.12 -11.69 43.55
C ASN A 170 3.47 -11.30 44.88
N LYS A 171 2.35 -10.58 44.86
CA LYS A 171 1.58 -10.29 46.08
C LYS A 171 0.87 -11.52 46.64
N LEU A 172 0.61 -12.53 45.80
CA LEU A 172 -0.14 -13.73 46.15
C LEU A 172 0.77 -14.92 46.49
N ALA A 173 1.91 -15.03 45.80
CA ALA A 173 2.91 -16.07 45.97
C ALA A 173 4.21 -15.39 46.40
N GLY A 174 4.56 -15.51 47.69
CA GLY A 174 5.80 -14.95 48.23
C GLY A 174 7.02 -15.37 47.40
N ASP A 175 7.89 -14.38 47.12
CA ASP A 175 9.14 -14.44 46.34
C ASP A 175 9.28 -15.67 45.42
N GLN A 176 8.57 -15.64 44.29
CA GLN A 176 8.97 -16.45 43.15
C GLN A 176 10.10 -15.74 42.41
N GLU A 177 11.28 -16.34 42.45
CA GLU A 177 12.47 -15.92 41.71
C GLU A 177 12.14 -15.68 40.23
N GLY A 178 12.42 -14.45 39.78
CA GLY A 178 12.66 -14.04 38.40
C GLY A 178 11.69 -14.58 37.34
N GLN A 179 10.47 -14.03 37.23
CA GLN A 179 9.66 -14.29 36.04
C GLN A 179 10.37 -13.70 34.80
N ILE A 180 10.90 -14.57 33.95
CA ILE A 180 11.52 -14.18 32.68
C ILE A 180 10.39 -13.90 31.68
N PHE A 181 10.25 -12.65 31.26
CA PHE A 181 9.35 -12.30 30.16
C PHE A 181 9.94 -12.80 28.84
N THR A 182 9.18 -13.60 28.12
CA THR A 182 9.55 -14.15 26.82
C THR A 182 8.72 -13.50 25.72
N GLU A 183 9.16 -13.67 24.47
CA GLU A 183 8.43 -13.17 23.30
C GLU A 183 6.96 -13.67 23.24
N PRO A 184 6.64 -14.96 23.53
CA PRO A 184 5.26 -15.42 23.64
C PRO A 184 4.41 -14.65 24.65
N HIS A 185 4.96 -14.27 25.81
CA HIS A 185 4.23 -13.49 26.80
C HIS A 185 3.85 -12.10 26.25
N MET A 186 4.77 -11.45 25.54
CA MET A 186 4.48 -10.18 24.86
C MET A 186 3.45 -10.34 23.74
N ALA A 187 3.54 -11.42 22.95
CA ALA A 187 2.56 -11.71 21.90
C ALA A 187 1.16 -11.98 22.47
N GLU A 188 1.06 -12.68 23.59
CA GLU A 188 -0.21 -12.90 24.29
C GLU A 188 -0.77 -11.59 24.87
N ALA A 189 0.09 -10.74 25.44
CA ALA A 189 -0.31 -9.44 25.94
C ALA A 189 -0.79 -8.51 24.81
N LEU A 190 -0.13 -8.53 23.65
CA LEU A 190 -0.57 -7.83 22.43
C LEU A 190 -1.92 -8.37 21.93
N LYS A 191 -2.12 -9.69 21.95
CA LYS A 191 -3.41 -10.33 21.61
C LYS A 191 -4.51 -9.86 22.59
N ALA A 192 -4.21 -9.81 23.88
CA ALA A 192 -5.17 -9.40 24.91
C ALA A 192 -5.63 -7.95 24.79
N ILE A 193 -4.82 -7.06 24.21
CA ILE A 193 -5.20 -5.67 23.91
C ILE A 193 -5.71 -5.47 22.48
N GLY A 194 -5.81 -6.53 21.68
CA GLY A 194 -6.30 -6.51 20.29
C GLY A 194 -5.34 -5.85 19.30
N CYS A 195 -4.02 -5.90 19.57
CA CYS A 195 -3.00 -5.25 18.74
C CYS A 195 -1.93 -6.23 18.23
N LYS A 196 -2.19 -7.55 18.22
CA LYS A 196 -1.20 -8.52 17.71
C LYS A 196 -1.14 -8.49 16.19
N GLY A 197 -2.29 -8.60 15.53
CA GLY A 197 -2.41 -8.67 14.07
C GLY A 197 -1.70 -9.88 13.47
N ALA A 198 -1.81 -10.06 12.15
CA ALA A 198 -1.07 -11.09 11.43
C ALA A 198 0.36 -10.61 11.06
N ASP A 199 1.40 -11.40 11.27
CA ASP A 199 2.74 -11.03 10.81
C ASP A 199 2.76 -10.99 9.26
N PRO A 200 3.08 -9.84 8.63
CA PRO A 200 3.11 -9.75 7.17
C PRO A 200 4.34 -10.45 6.59
N ASP A 201 4.18 -11.17 5.48
CA ASP A 201 5.31 -11.73 4.74
C ASP A 201 5.95 -10.67 3.85
N LEU A 202 5.13 -9.75 3.32
CA LEU A 202 5.51 -8.67 2.43
C LEU A 202 4.91 -7.34 2.92
N LEU A 203 5.73 -6.29 2.96
CA LEU A 203 5.34 -4.91 3.28
C LEU A 203 5.63 -4.03 2.07
N LEU A 204 4.58 -3.49 1.45
CA LEU A 204 4.70 -2.49 0.39
C LEU A 204 4.63 -1.09 0.98
N VAL A 205 5.65 -0.27 0.74
CA VAL A 205 5.69 1.12 1.23
C VAL A 205 5.39 2.08 0.09
N TYR A 206 4.22 2.72 0.15
CA TYR A 206 3.80 3.75 -0.80
C TYR A 206 4.00 5.14 -0.20
N GLY A 207 4.95 5.89 -0.76
CA GLY A 207 5.21 7.28 -0.40
C GLY A 207 6.58 7.76 -0.87
N PRO A 208 6.82 9.07 -0.91
CA PRO A 208 8.14 9.66 -1.17
C PRO A 208 9.20 9.21 -0.15
N ALA A 209 8.79 8.93 1.09
CA ALA A 209 9.70 8.48 2.13
C ALA A 209 9.90 6.96 2.11
N ARG A 210 11.16 6.50 2.03
CA ARG A 210 11.53 5.10 2.24
C ARG A 210 11.52 4.73 3.73
N CYS A 211 10.37 4.84 4.38
CA CYS A 211 10.20 4.43 5.78
C CYS A 211 8.85 3.77 6.01
N HIS A 212 8.79 2.86 6.98
CA HIS A 212 7.58 2.14 7.36
C HIS A 212 6.62 2.99 8.22
N LEU A 213 6.86 4.29 8.37
CA LEU A 213 5.99 5.27 9.05
C LEU A 213 5.53 4.89 10.48
N GLY A 214 6.27 4.02 11.16
CA GLY A 214 5.91 3.51 12.49
C GLY A 214 4.97 2.31 12.49
N PHE A 215 4.84 1.61 11.36
CA PHE A 215 4.15 0.31 11.26
C PHE A 215 4.54 -0.59 12.45
N PRO A 216 3.61 -1.40 13.00
CA PRO A 216 3.87 -2.18 14.20
C PRO A 216 5.13 -3.03 14.14
N ILE A 217 6.19 -2.54 14.80
CA ILE A 217 7.55 -3.06 14.69
C ILE A 217 7.70 -4.50 15.18
N TRP A 218 6.81 -4.96 16.06
CA TRP A 218 6.82 -6.32 16.60
C TRP A 218 6.53 -7.39 15.53
N ARG A 219 5.83 -6.99 14.45
CA ARG A 219 5.35 -7.87 13.38
C ARG A 219 6.31 -7.99 12.19
N ILE A 220 7.27 -7.09 12.03
CA ILE A 220 8.08 -6.98 10.81
C ILE A 220 9.46 -7.65 10.87
N ARG A 221 9.64 -8.60 11.78
CA ARG A 221 10.96 -9.21 12.05
C ARG A 221 11.52 -10.01 10.88
N TYR A 222 10.64 -10.62 10.09
CA TYR A 222 10.98 -11.46 8.94
C TYR A 222 10.26 -11.03 7.66
N THR A 223 9.73 -9.81 7.65
CA THR A 223 8.94 -9.28 6.54
C THR A 223 9.86 -8.74 5.45
N GLU A 224 9.59 -9.12 4.20
CA GLU A 224 10.21 -8.51 3.04
C GLU A 224 9.63 -7.10 2.83
N ILE A 225 10.47 -6.09 2.67
CA ILE A 225 10.04 -4.69 2.50
C ILE A 225 10.40 -4.24 1.08
N VAL A 226 9.40 -3.76 0.35
CA VAL A 226 9.51 -3.30 -1.04
C VAL A 226 9.03 -1.86 -1.17
#